data_AF-A0A7C3P5V0-F1
#
_entry.id   AF-A0A7C3P5V0-F1
#
_cell.length_a   1.000
_cell.length_b   1.000
_cell.length_c   1.000
_cell.angle_alpha   90.00
_cell.angle_beta   90.00
_cell.angle_gamma   90.00
#
_symmetry.space_group_name_H-M   'P 1'
#
loop_
_entity.id
_entity.type
_entity.pdbx_description
1 polymer ?
#
loop_
_entity_poly.entity_id
_entity_poly.type
_entity_poly.pdbx_seq_one_letter_code
_entity_poly.pdbx_strand_id
1 'polypeptide(L)'
;MESYFEKRSALFNASSEFSCPDGCDRHGCKEPALHISISLVDLLAISVASGRKVFDLFKKECKIGFDPIEEGEPWLGKVSIELRKPCSFLVGRECSVYPGRPMACALFPEYSLMVGNREELLEREIFRNFPCIQNPCSIPRRRRETLQKVMEMSFQENFLSDFYLFGISPFVLDLKAIAGKGLNGIRISEEGKAELPHRCIEDLLSQILEQGGYLQEWEAKMEQFDRAEGLKQFMKMKEWTDQMAMTAHRSLPPVAYQFDGNRLFPIHRCK
;
A
#
# COMPACT_ATOMS: atom_id res chain seq x y z
N MET A 1 6.50 19.73 7.70
CA MET A 1 6.30 18.28 7.49
C MET A 1 6.35 17.53 8.80
N GLU A 2 7.33 17.81 9.66
CA GLU A 2 7.41 17.27 11.03
C GLU A 2 6.08 17.41 11.80
N SER A 3 5.50 18.61 11.84
CA SER A 3 4.19 18.85 12.48
C SER A 3 3.04 18.00 11.90
N TYR A 4 3.10 17.66 10.61
CA TYR A 4 2.13 16.76 9.99
C TYR A 4 2.35 15.31 10.44
N PHE A 5 3.61 14.84 10.47
CA PHE A 5 3.94 13.49 10.94
C PHE A 5 3.71 13.29 12.43
N GLU A 6 3.94 14.31 13.25
CA GLU A 6 3.57 14.30 14.68
C GLU A 6 2.07 14.13 14.85
N LYS A 7 1.26 14.92 14.13
CA LYS A 7 -0.20 14.81 14.15
C LYS A 7 -0.67 13.43 13.66
N ARG A 8 -0.09 12.94 12.56
CA ARG A 8 -0.36 11.60 11.99
C ARG A 8 -0.08 10.51 13.03
N SER A 9 1.12 10.50 13.60
CA SER A 9 1.54 9.53 14.62
C SER A 9 0.66 9.59 15.87
N ALA A 10 0.30 10.80 16.33
CA ALA A 10 -0.59 10.97 17.49
C ALA A 10 -1.96 10.31 17.28
N LEU A 11 -2.52 10.42 16.07
CA LEU A 11 -3.80 9.79 15.73
C LEU A 11 -3.74 8.26 15.70
N PHE A 12 -2.58 7.68 15.39
CA PHE A 12 -2.46 6.24 15.22
C PHE A 12 -2.83 5.44 16.47
N ASN A 13 -2.51 5.96 17.65
CA ASN A 13 -2.83 5.32 18.93
C ASN A 13 -3.91 6.05 19.73
N ALA A 14 -4.40 7.20 19.24
CA ALA A 14 -5.40 7.97 19.96
C ALA A 14 -6.67 7.13 20.21
N SER A 15 -7.04 7.03 21.48
CA SER A 15 -8.17 6.24 21.99
C SER A 15 -8.10 4.74 21.68
N SER A 16 -6.94 4.19 21.32
CA SER A 16 -6.79 2.75 21.09
C SER A 16 -6.64 2.03 22.43
N GLU A 17 -7.41 0.96 22.62
CA GLU A 17 -7.28 0.01 23.74
C GLU A 17 -6.56 -1.27 23.28
N PHE A 18 -6.19 -1.34 21.99
CA PHE A 18 -5.53 -2.50 21.43
C PHE A 18 -4.10 -2.64 21.94
N SER A 19 -3.78 -3.84 22.40
CA SER A 19 -2.40 -4.27 22.64
C SER A 19 -2.20 -5.65 22.03
N CYS A 20 -1.03 -5.90 21.45
CA CYS A 20 -0.72 -7.24 20.98
C CYS A 20 -0.52 -8.16 22.19
N PRO A 21 -1.10 -9.38 22.17
CA PRO A 21 -0.85 -10.36 23.23
C PRO A 21 0.63 -10.69 23.40
N ASP A 22 1.05 -11.04 24.61
CA ASP A 22 2.45 -11.36 24.93
C ASP A 22 3.02 -12.56 24.14
N GLY A 23 2.16 -13.44 23.64
CA GLY A 23 2.52 -14.56 22.76
C GLY A 23 2.46 -14.24 21.26
N CYS A 24 2.20 -13.00 20.86
CA CYS A 24 2.10 -12.66 19.45
C CYS A 24 3.47 -12.67 18.77
N ASP A 25 3.66 -13.59 17.83
CA ASP A 25 4.88 -13.73 17.03
C ASP A 25 5.08 -12.62 15.99
N ARG A 26 4.19 -11.61 15.98
CA ARG A 26 4.20 -10.48 15.05
C ARG A 26 4.08 -10.95 13.59
N HIS A 27 3.12 -11.84 13.31
CA HIS A 27 2.83 -12.35 11.96
C HIS A 27 2.76 -11.22 10.91
N GLY A 28 2.15 -10.08 11.26
CA GLY A 28 2.08 -8.91 10.38
C GLY A 28 3.42 -8.36 9.89
N CYS A 29 4.51 -8.60 10.61
CA CYS A 29 5.85 -8.20 10.21
C CYS A 29 6.63 -9.33 9.54
N LYS A 30 6.35 -10.59 9.87
CA LYS A 30 7.16 -11.75 9.45
C LYS A 30 6.62 -12.50 8.24
N GLU A 31 5.31 -12.49 8.04
CA GLU A 31 4.63 -13.28 6.99
C GLU A 31 5.05 -12.83 5.58
N PRO A 32 5.78 -13.65 4.81
CA PRO A 32 6.23 -13.29 3.46
C PRO A 32 5.10 -13.06 2.47
N ALA A 33 3.94 -13.72 2.66
CA ALA A 33 2.77 -13.54 1.81
C ALA A 33 1.97 -12.27 2.15
N LEU A 34 2.36 -11.51 3.19
CA LEU A 34 1.65 -10.30 3.58
C LEU A 34 2.16 -9.07 2.83
N HIS A 35 1.33 -8.63 1.90
CA HIS A 35 1.51 -7.41 1.14
C HIS A 35 1.08 -6.21 1.99
N ILE A 36 2.01 -5.28 2.21
CA ILE A 36 1.76 -4.02 2.90
C ILE A 36 2.11 -2.88 1.95
N SER A 37 1.10 -2.42 1.22
CA SER A 37 1.18 -1.25 0.36
C SER A 37 1.41 0.00 1.21
N ILE A 38 2.35 0.82 0.78
CA ILE A 38 2.75 2.06 1.43
C ILE A 38 2.72 3.21 0.43
N SER A 39 2.36 4.38 0.92
CA SER A 39 2.44 5.64 0.20
C SER A 39 3.86 6.23 0.24
N LEU A 40 4.13 7.23 -0.59
CA LEU A 40 5.33 8.06 -0.47
C LEU A 40 5.38 8.81 0.85
N VAL A 41 4.22 9.15 1.41
CA VAL A 41 4.11 9.83 2.70
C VAL A 41 4.53 8.89 3.83
N ASP A 42 4.17 7.60 3.75
CA ASP A 42 4.66 6.57 4.66
C ASP A 42 6.18 6.44 4.57
N LEU A 43 6.74 6.40 3.35
CA LEU A 43 8.18 6.29 3.15
C LEU A 43 8.94 7.50 3.71
N LEU A 44 8.40 8.71 3.54
CA LEU A 44 8.91 9.93 4.15
C LEU A 44 8.83 9.90 5.67
N ALA A 45 7.73 9.39 6.25
CA ALA A 45 7.60 9.25 7.70
C ALA A 45 8.61 8.25 8.27
N ILE A 46 8.88 7.14 7.56
CA ILE A 46 9.92 6.17 7.90
C ILE A 46 11.30 6.82 7.81
N SER A 47 11.56 7.62 6.77
CA SER A 47 12.81 8.36 6.59
C SER A 47 13.08 9.30 7.77
N VAL A 48 12.09 10.10 8.17
CA VAL A 48 12.20 10.98 9.34
C VAL A 48 12.42 10.19 10.63
N ALA A 49 11.68 9.10 10.84
CA ALA A 49 11.80 8.30 12.07
C ALA A 49 13.13 7.53 12.18
N SER A 50 13.72 7.13 11.06
CA SER A 50 14.96 6.34 11.03
C SER A 50 16.22 7.16 10.77
N GLY A 51 16.08 8.42 10.33
CA GLY A 51 17.20 9.24 9.85
C GLY A 51 17.83 8.74 8.53
N ARG A 52 17.18 7.79 7.84
CA ARG A 52 17.67 7.23 6.57
C ARG A 52 17.12 8.02 5.39
N LYS A 53 17.86 8.03 4.29
CA LYS A 53 17.41 8.62 3.02
C LYS A 53 16.23 7.86 2.43
N VAL A 54 15.31 8.59 1.81
CA VAL A 54 14.10 8.06 1.17
C VAL A 54 14.47 7.11 0.05
N PHE A 55 15.44 7.49 -0.77
CA PHE A 55 15.90 6.66 -1.89
C PHE A 55 16.48 5.33 -1.39
N ASP A 56 17.32 5.36 -0.34
CA ASP A 56 17.88 4.15 0.25
C ASP A 56 16.81 3.23 0.84
N LEU A 57 15.77 3.80 1.45
CA LEU A 57 14.63 3.05 1.97
C LEU A 57 13.85 2.40 0.83
N PHE A 58 13.54 3.15 -0.23
CA PHE A 58 12.84 2.63 -1.40
C PHE A 58 13.57 1.42 -2.01
N LYS A 59 14.89 1.54 -2.26
CA LYS A 59 15.67 0.48 -2.90
C LYS A 59 15.82 -0.77 -2.02
N LYS A 60 15.99 -0.61 -0.71
CA LYS A 60 16.35 -1.71 0.20
C LYS A 60 15.15 -2.34 0.89
N GLU A 61 14.15 -1.54 1.23
CA GLU A 61 13.04 -1.94 2.09
C GLU A 61 11.74 -2.13 1.32
N CYS A 62 11.67 -1.68 0.07
CA CYS A 62 10.46 -1.75 -0.75
C CYS A 62 10.60 -2.66 -1.97
N LYS A 63 9.46 -3.08 -2.49
CA LYS A 63 9.27 -3.76 -3.78
C LYS A 63 8.06 -3.16 -4.50
N ILE A 64 7.95 -3.42 -5.80
CA ILE A 64 6.75 -3.06 -6.56
C ILE A 64 5.70 -4.14 -6.33
N GLY A 65 4.49 -3.71 -5.96
CA GLY A 65 3.33 -4.52 -5.69
C GLY A 65 2.27 -4.40 -6.78
N PHE A 66 1.33 -5.33 -6.74
CA PHE A 66 0.15 -5.32 -7.58
C PHE A 66 -1.06 -5.77 -6.77
N ASP A 67 -1.99 -4.85 -6.55
CA ASP A 67 -3.18 -5.04 -5.75
C ASP A 67 -4.40 -5.16 -6.70
N PRO A 68 -4.94 -6.37 -6.95
CA PRO A 68 -6.13 -6.54 -7.76
C PRO A 68 -7.29 -5.72 -7.21
N ILE A 69 -8.05 -5.06 -8.08
CA ILE A 69 -9.18 -4.23 -7.62
C ILE A 69 -10.40 -5.10 -7.32
N GLU A 70 -10.54 -6.22 -8.03
CA GLU A 70 -11.64 -7.17 -7.88
C GLU A 70 -11.08 -8.59 -7.87
N GLU A 71 -11.57 -9.45 -6.97
CA GLU A 71 -11.13 -10.85 -6.89
C GLU A 71 -11.43 -11.63 -8.18
N GLY A 72 -12.50 -11.29 -8.90
CA GLY A 72 -12.89 -11.89 -10.17
C GLY A 72 -12.19 -11.30 -11.40
N GLU A 73 -11.50 -10.15 -11.27
CA GLU A 73 -10.70 -9.54 -12.35
C GLU A 73 -9.24 -9.41 -11.91
N PRO A 74 -8.52 -10.54 -11.75
CA PRO A 74 -7.20 -10.59 -11.14
C PRO A 74 -6.11 -9.90 -11.98
N TRP A 75 -6.40 -9.61 -13.25
CA TRP A 75 -5.49 -8.94 -14.18
C TRP A 75 -5.57 -7.41 -14.09
N LEU A 76 -6.59 -6.87 -13.42
CA LEU A 76 -6.79 -5.45 -13.27
C LEU A 76 -6.50 -5.04 -11.84
N GLY A 77 -5.44 -4.26 -11.66
CA GLY A 77 -4.92 -3.97 -10.33
C GLY A 77 -4.22 -2.63 -10.26
N LYS A 78 -4.06 -2.13 -9.05
CA LYS A 78 -3.26 -0.95 -8.76
C LYS A 78 -1.80 -1.37 -8.66
N VAL A 79 -0.92 -0.56 -9.22
CA VAL A 79 0.51 -0.66 -8.91
C VAL A 79 0.74 0.02 -7.57
N SER A 80 1.43 -0.66 -6.67
CA SER A 80 1.74 -0.14 -5.35
C SER A 80 3.23 -0.24 -5.04
N ILE A 81 3.67 0.53 -4.06
CA ILE A 81 4.96 0.31 -3.41
C ILE A 81 4.66 -0.50 -2.16
N GLU A 82 5.32 -1.63 -1.98
CA GLU A 82 5.10 -2.50 -0.82
C GLU A 82 6.35 -2.63 0.03
N LEU A 83 6.19 -2.78 1.34
CA LEU A 83 7.30 -3.17 2.22
C LEU A 83 7.68 -4.63 1.97
N ARG A 84 8.99 -4.88 1.89
CA ARG A 84 9.54 -6.23 1.88
C ARG A 84 9.25 -6.95 3.20
N LYS A 85 9.10 -8.26 3.08
CA LYS A 85 8.92 -9.18 4.20
C LYS A 85 10.08 -10.19 4.23
N PRO A 86 10.58 -10.59 5.41
CA PRO A 86 10.21 -10.06 6.73
C PRO A 86 10.59 -8.58 6.87
N CYS A 87 9.77 -7.83 7.62
CA CYS A 87 9.92 -6.39 7.80
C CYS A 87 11.20 -6.10 8.60
N SER A 88 12.16 -5.43 7.97
CA SER A 88 13.46 -5.07 8.56
C SER A 88 13.35 -4.11 9.75
N PHE A 89 12.22 -3.39 9.87
CA PHE A 89 11.98 -2.48 10.98
C PHE A 89 11.55 -3.18 12.27
N LEU A 90 11.24 -4.48 12.23
CA LEU A 90 10.96 -5.26 13.43
C LEU A 90 12.27 -5.57 14.17
N VAL A 91 12.49 -4.90 15.30
CA VAL A 91 13.63 -5.14 16.21
C VAL A 91 13.10 -5.78 17.48
N GLY A 92 13.40 -7.07 17.66
CA GLY A 92 12.80 -7.87 18.73
C GLY A 92 11.28 -7.97 18.57
N ARG A 93 10.53 -7.29 19.44
CA ARG A 93 9.06 -7.24 19.43
C ARG A 93 8.49 -5.88 19.05
N GLU A 94 9.35 -4.93 18.70
CA GLU A 94 8.99 -3.54 18.49
C GLU A 94 9.31 -3.08 17.07
N CYS A 95 8.57 -2.08 16.60
CA CYS A 95 8.86 -1.43 15.34
C CYS A 95 9.83 -0.27 15.60
N SER A 96 11.03 -0.34 15.04
CA SER A 96 12.05 0.71 15.18
C SER A 96 11.62 2.07 14.61
N VAL A 97 10.64 2.08 13.71
CA VAL A 97 10.05 3.29 13.12
C VAL A 97 8.61 3.50 13.58
N TYR A 98 8.25 3.09 14.80
CA TYR A 98 6.87 3.10 15.28
C TYR A 98 6.11 4.44 15.11
N PRO A 99 6.71 5.63 15.35
CA PRO A 99 6.06 6.91 15.06
C PRO A 99 5.85 7.17 13.55
N GLY A 100 6.78 6.67 12.73
CA GLY A 100 6.76 6.77 11.27
C GLY A 100 6.12 5.57 10.57
N ARG A 101 5.47 4.65 11.30
CA ARG A 101 4.97 3.40 10.71
C ARG A 101 3.96 3.65 9.58
N PRO A 102 3.83 2.72 8.62
CA PRO A 102 2.87 2.89 7.53
C PRO A 102 1.42 2.97 8.00
N MET A 103 0.58 3.67 7.24
CA MET A 103 -0.87 3.77 7.45
C MET A 103 -1.54 2.39 7.57
N ALA A 104 -1.22 1.47 6.66
CA ALA A 104 -1.73 0.10 6.69
C ALA A 104 -1.40 -0.61 8.03
N CYS A 105 -0.19 -0.40 8.56
CA CYS A 105 0.21 -0.94 9.86
C CYS A 105 -0.48 -0.26 11.05
N ALA A 106 -0.82 1.03 10.94
CA ALA A 106 -1.51 1.78 11.98
C ALA A 106 -3.03 1.51 12.03
N LEU A 107 -3.63 1.17 10.88
CA LEU A 107 -5.05 0.84 10.76
C LEU A 107 -5.35 -0.60 11.20
N PHE A 108 -4.41 -1.52 11.01
CA PHE A 108 -4.57 -2.91 11.44
C PHE A 108 -4.30 -3.09 12.95
N PRO A 109 -5.08 -3.92 13.68
CA PRO A 109 -6.21 -4.72 13.23
C PRO A 109 -7.57 -4.02 13.33
N GLU A 110 -7.63 -2.91 14.08
CA GLU A 110 -8.89 -2.32 14.53
C GLU A 110 -9.76 -1.84 13.35
N TYR A 111 -9.17 -1.20 12.33
CA TYR A 111 -9.94 -0.76 11.16
C TYR A 111 -10.51 -1.94 10.39
N SER A 112 -9.73 -3.01 10.18
CA SER A 112 -10.17 -4.23 9.50
C SER A 112 -11.38 -4.86 10.21
N LEU A 113 -11.34 -4.92 11.55
CA LEU A 113 -12.45 -5.41 12.38
C LEU A 113 -13.64 -4.44 12.42
N MET A 114 -13.42 -3.15 12.14
CA MET A 114 -14.48 -2.14 12.10
C MET A 114 -15.29 -2.20 10.80
N VAL A 115 -14.63 -2.45 9.66
CA VAL A 115 -15.26 -2.43 8.32
C VAL A 115 -15.59 -3.80 7.76
N GLY A 116 -14.86 -4.84 8.14
CA GLY A 116 -15.06 -6.21 7.69
C GLY A 116 -15.80 -7.05 8.71
N ASN A 117 -16.34 -8.19 8.26
CA ASN A 117 -16.81 -9.21 9.18
C ASN A 117 -15.62 -10.06 9.68
N ARG A 118 -15.64 -10.46 10.95
CA ARG A 118 -14.60 -11.31 11.55
C ARG A 118 -14.51 -12.65 10.84
N GLU A 119 -15.66 -13.28 10.56
CA GLU A 119 -15.67 -14.59 9.90
C GLU A 119 -15.04 -14.50 8.51
N GLU A 120 -15.37 -13.48 7.71
CA GLU A 120 -14.77 -13.22 6.40
C GLU A 120 -13.25 -12.99 6.49
N LEU A 121 -12.78 -12.29 7.53
CA LEU A 121 -11.35 -12.11 7.75
C LEU A 121 -10.67 -13.45 8.06
N LEU A 122 -11.28 -14.32 8.86
CA LEU A 122 -10.72 -15.63 9.23
C LEU A 122 -10.74 -16.66 8.10
N GLU A 123 -11.63 -16.50 7.11
CA GLU A 123 -11.64 -17.30 5.88
C GLU A 123 -10.37 -17.05 5.05
N ARG A 124 -9.82 -15.84 5.10
CA ARG A 124 -8.55 -15.51 4.43
C ARG A 124 -7.39 -16.18 5.16
N GLU A 125 -6.69 -17.07 4.45
CA GLU A 125 -5.57 -17.86 4.98
C GLU A 125 -4.55 -17.00 5.74
N ILE A 126 -4.23 -15.82 5.18
CA ILE A 126 -3.25 -14.91 5.75
C ILE A 126 -3.63 -14.38 7.14
N PHE A 127 -4.93 -14.16 7.41
CA PHE A 127 -5.38 -13.58 8.68
C PHE A 127 -5.76 -14.64 9.71
N ARG A 128 -5.95 -15.90 9.29
CA ARG A 128 -6.37 -17.00 10.16
C ARG A 128 -5.49 -17.16 11.40
N ASN A 129 -4.19 -16.88 11.27
CA ASN A 129 -3.21 -17.06 12.34
C ASN A 129 -2.96 -15.79 13.17
N PHE A 130 -3.69 -14.71 12.94
CA PHE A 130 -3.50 -13.46 13.70
C PHE A 130 -4.28 -13.51 15.02
N PRO A 131 -3.61 -13.52 16.20
CA PRO A 131 -4.30 -13.62 17.48
C PRO A 131 -5.30 -12.47 17.71
N CYS A 132 -5.00 -11.28 17.17
CA CYS A 132 -5.85 -10.10 17.27
C CYS A 132 -7.10 -10.15 16.38
N ILE A 133 -7.13 -11.01 15.36
CA ILE A 133 -8.34 -11.27 14.54
C ILE A 133 -9.14 -12.42 15.15
N GLN A 134 -8.44 -13.44 15.67
CA GLN A 134 -9.07 -14.54 16.41
C GLN A 134 -9.75 -14.06 17.69
N ASN A 135 -9.17 -13.11 18.41
CA ASN A 135 -9.68 -12.58 19.67
C ASN A 135 -9.72 -11.05 19.61
N PRO A 136 -10.72 -10.45 18.94
CA PRO A 136 -10.78 -9.01 18.75
C PRO A 136 -11.09 -8.29 20.08
N CYS A 137 -10.47 -7.13 20.28
CA CYS A 137 -10.84 -6.22 21.36
C CYS A 137 -12.07 -5.37 20.96
N SER A 138 -12.78 -4.85 21.95
CA SER A 138 -13.80 -3.82 21.70
C SER A 138 -13.15 -2.57 21.11
N ILE A 139 -13.80 -1.94 20.14
CA ILE A 139 -13.35 -0.68 19.53
C ILE A 139 -14.29 0.45 20.00
N PRO A 140 -13.84 1.30 20.94
CA PRO A 140 -14.65 2.39 21.47
C PRO A 140 -15.11 3.37 20.38
N ARG A 141 -16.24 4.06 20.58
CA ARG A 141 -16.78 5.01 19.58
C ARG A 141 -15.77 6.09 19.17
N ARG A 142 -15.05 6.67 20.13
CA ARG A 142 -13.99 7.66 19.87
C ARG A 142 -12.85 7.10 19.03
N ARG A 143 -12.52 5.81 19.22
CA ARG A 143 -11.51 5.13 18.40
C ARG A 143 -11.99 4.95 16.96
N ARG A 144 -13.26 4.57 16.74
CA ARG A 144 -13.86 4.48 15.41
C ARG A 144 -13.79 5.80 14.65
N GLU A 145 -14.15 6.90 15.30
CA GLU A 145 -14.04 8.27 14.74
C GLU A 145 -12.58 8.61 14.38
N THR A 146 -11.62 8.18 15.21
CA THR A 146 -10.19 8.39 14.94
C THR A 146 -9.69 7.53 13.78
N LEU A 147 -10.06 6.24 13.75
CA LEU A 147 -9.71 5.31 12.67
C LEU A 147 -10.27 5.79 11.33
N GLN A 148 -11.48 6.36 11.31
CA GLN A 148 -12.06 6.95 10.11
C GLN A 148 -11.21 8.13 9.59
N LYS A 149 -10.73 9.01 10.48
CA LYS A 149 -9.80 10.09 10.11
C LYS A 149 -8.47 9.57 9.59
N VAL A 150 -7.91 8.53 10.23
CA VAL A 150 -6.66 7.90 9.77
C VAL A 150 -6.86 7.26 8.39
N MET A 151 -8.03 6.65 8.14
CA MET A 151 -8.35 6.12 6.82
C MET A 151 -8.50 7.21 5.76
N GLU A 152 -9.14 8.33 6.07
CA GLU A 152 -9.24 9.49 5.17
C GLU A 152 -7.85 10.03 4.82
N MET A 153 -6.97 10.15 5.82
CA MET A 153 -5.56 10.50 5.59
C MET A 153 -4.87 9.47 4.69
N SER A 154 -5.03 8.17 4.97
CA SER A 154 -4.47 7.10 4.13
C SER A 154 -4.91 7.22 2.67
N PHE A 155 -6.18 7.52 2.41
CA PHE A 155 -6.68 7.71 1.06
C PHE A 155 -6.06 8.94 0.37
N GLN A 156 -5.94 10.07 1.08
CA GLN A 156 -5.25 11.27 0.57
C GLN A 156 -3.77 11.02 0.29
N GLU A 157 -3.07 10.32 1.19
CA GLU A 157 -1.64 9.99 1.06
C GLU A 157 -1.38 9.07 -0.14
N ASN A 158 -2.23 8.05 -0.34
CA ASN A 158 -2.16 7.20 -1.52
C ASN A 158 -2.47 7.99 -2.79
N PHE A 159 -3.49 8.86 -2.77
CA PHE A 159 -3.84 9.66 -3.95
C PHE A 159 -2.68 10.56 -4.39
N LEU A 160 -2.06 11.27 -3.44
CA LEU A 160 -0.90 12.12 -3.69
C LEU A 160 0.28 11.30 -4.24
N SER A 161 0.49 10.10 -3.71
CA SER A 161 1.60 9.22 -4.11
C SER A 161 1.45 8.76 -5.55
N ASP A 162 0.28 8.24 -5.91
CA ASP A 162 -0.03 7.81 -7.28
C ASP A 162 0.10 8.98 -8.24
N PHE A 163 -0.47 10.13 -7.87
CA PHE A 163 -0.42 11.32 -8.71
C PHE A 163 1.03 11.80 -8.94
N TYR A 164 1.87 11.79 -7.90
CA TYR A 164 3.28 12.20 -8.03
C TYR A 164 4.09 11.24 -8.90
N LEU A 165 3.91 9.92 -8.71
CA LEU A 165 4.67 8.90 -9.42
C LEU A 165 4.21 8.73 -10.86
N PHE A 166 2.90 8.73 -11.11
CA PHE A 166 2.31 8.29 -12.37
C PHE A 166 1.55 9.40 -13.11
N GLY A 167 1.35 10.56 -12.47
CA GLY A 167 0.56 11.67 -13.03
C GLY A 167 -0.96 11.45 -12.98
N ILE A 168 -1.42 10.31 -12.45
CA ILE A 168 -2.83 9.94 -12.32
C ILE A 168 -3.03 9.14 -11.04
N SER A 169 -4.24 9.22 -10.48
CA SER A 169 -4.62 8.46 -9.30
C SER A 169 -6.08 7.96 -9.38
N PRO A 170 -6.35 6.68 -9.09
CA PRO A 170 -5.35 5.62 -8.90
C PRO A 170 -4.69 5.21 -10.23
N PHE A 171 -3.44 4.76 -10.19
CA PHE A 171 -2.79 4.19 -11.37
C PHE A 171 -3.08 2.69 -11.49
N VAL A 172 -3.93 2.35 -12.46
CA VAL A 172 -4.45 0.99 -12.66
C VAL A 172 -3.83 0.39 -13.91
N LEU A 173 -3.30 -0.82 -13.77
CA LEU A 173 -2.79 -1.63 -14.88
C LEU A 173 -3.75 -2.77 -15.22
N ASP A 174 -3.94 -3.00 -16.52
CA ASP A 174 -4.50 -4.21 -17.09
C ASP A 174 -3.37 -5.09 -17.63
N LEU A 175 -3.12 -6.20 -16.94
CA LEU A 175 -2.06 -7.15 -17.27
C LEU A 175 -2.45 -8.18 -18.35
N LYS A 176 -3.68 -8.17 -18.88
CA LYS A 176 -4.15 -9.18 -19.85
C LYS A 176 -3.24 -9.31 -21.07
N ALA A 177 -2.73 -8.20 -21.60
CA ALA A 177 -1.84 -8.20 -22.76
C ALA A 177 -0.46 -8.84 -22.49
N ILE A 178 -0.04 -8.91 -21.23
CA ILE A 178 1.27 -9.46 -20.84
C ILE A 178 1.16 -10.75 -20.03
N ALA A 179 -0.05 -11.20 -19.70
CA ALA A 179 -0.28 -12.47 -19.01
C ALA A 179 0.38 -13.64 -19.76
N GLY A 180 0.36 -13.61 -21.10
CA GLY A 180 1.01 -14.61 -21.95
C GLY A 180 2.55 -14.70 -21.84
N LYS A 181 3.22 -13.73 -21.19
CA LYS A 181 4.70 -13.62 -21.11
C LYS A 181 5.31 -14.21 -19.82
N GLY A 182 4.50 -14.75 -18.92
CA GLY A 182 4.99 -15.26 -17.63
C GLY A 182 3.91 -15.70 -16.66
N LEU A 183 2.64 -15.47 -17.00
CA LEU A 183 1.46 -15.86 -16.22
C LEU A 183 0.69 -17.02 -16.90
N ASN A 184 1.33 -17.71 -17.87
CA ASN A 184 0.80 -18.90 -18.52
C ASN A 184 0.65 -20.04 -17.50
N GLY A 185 -0.54 -20.63 -17.41
CA GLY A 185 -0.80 -21.77 -16.52
C GLY A 185 -1.36 -21.39 -15.14
N ILE A 186 -1.62 -20.10 -14.89
CA ILE A 186 -2.43 -19.68 -13.75
C ILE A 186 -3.82 -20.28 -13.92
N ARG A 187 -4.19 -21.16 -13.00
CA ARG A 187 -5.49 -21.80 -12.99
C ARG A 187 -6.52 -20.80 -12.48
N ILE A 188 -7.54 -20.56 -13.30
CA ILE A 188 -8.78 -19.96 -12.84
C ILE A 188 -9.62 -21.14 -12.32
N SER A 189 -9.99 -21.11 -11.04
CA SER A 189 -10.85 -22.13 -10.44
C SER A 189 -12.22 -22.14 -11.12
N GLU A 190 -13.01 -23.20 -10.91
CA GLU A 190 -14.39 -23.29 -11.42
C GLU A 190 -15.30 -22.16 -10.91
N GLU A 191 -14.90 -21.49 -9.81
CA GLU A 191 -15.57 -20.34 -9.21
C GLU A 191 -15.11 -18.99 -9.79
N GLY A 192 -14.21 -19.01 -10.79
CA GLY A 192 -13.65 -17.79 -11.41
C GLY A 192 -12.50 -17.15 -10.63
N LYS A 193 -11.98 -17.79 -9.57
CA LYS A 193 -10.86 -17.26 -8.78
C LYS A 193 -9.53 -17.68 -9.38
N ALA A 194 -8.67 -16.73 -9.73
CA ALA A 194 -7.31 -17.05 -10.13
C ALA A 194 -6.39 -17.11 -8.89
N GLU A 195 -5.69 -18.23 -8.70
CA GLU A 195 -4.56 -18.27 -7.78
C GLU A 195 -3.34 -17.66 -8.49
N LEU A 196 -3.23 -16.34 -8.43
CA LEU A 196 -2.06 -15.64 -8.94
C LEU A 196 -0.90 -15.81 -7.97
N PRO A 197 0.24 -16.39 -8.38
CA PRO A 197 1.45 -16.33 -7.57
C PRO A 197 1.91 -14.87 -7.58
N HIS A 198 1.60 -14.10 -6.54
CA HIS A 198 1.93 -12.67 -6.45
C HIS A 198 3.37 -12.37 -6.83
N ARG A 199 4.32 -13.21 -6.38
CA ARG A 199 5.74 -13.10 -6.73
C ARG A 199 6.00 -13.11 -8.25
N CYS A 200 5.29 -13.94 -9.02
CA CYS A 200 5.44 -13.97 -10.48
C CYS A 200 4.97 -12.66 -11.13
N ILE A 201 3.91 -12.05 -10.59
CA ILE A 201 3.42 -10.74 -11.06
C ILE A 201 4.41 -9.64 -10.69
N GLU A 202 4.92 -9.64 -9.45
CA GLU A 202 5.92 -8.68 -8.99
C GLU A 202 7.20 -8.73 -9.84
N ASP A 203 7.71 -9.93 -10.11
CA ASP A 203 8.91 -10.14 -10.93
C ASP A 203 8.67 -9.67 -12.37
N LEU A 204 7.53 -10.04 -12.97
CA LEU A 204 7.14 -9.63 -14.32
C LEU A 204 6.98 -8.11 -14.43
N LEU A 205 6.26 -7.48 -13.49
CA LEU A 205 6.07 -6.04 -13.46
C LEU A 205 7.39 -5.32 -13.27
N SER A 206 8.22 -5.76 -12.33
CA SER A 206 9.53 -5.16 -12.08
C SER A 206 10.38 -5.19 -13.36
N GLN A 207 10.42 -6.33 -14.05
CA GLN A 207 11.17 -6.48 -15.30
C GLN A 207 10.65 -5.53 -16.40
N ILE A 208 9.34 -5.49 -16.63
CA ILE A 208 8.76 -4.66 -17.70
C ILE A 208 8.93 -3.17 -17.39
N LEU A 209 8.73 -2.77 -16.12
CA LEU A 209 8.90 -1.39 -15.68
C LEU A 209 10.35 -0.93 -15.81
N GLU A 210 11.31 -1.80 -15.48
CA GLU A 210 12.74 -1.54 -15.64
C GLU A 210 13.14 -1.43 -17.13
N GLN A 211 12.69 -2.35 -17.97
CA GLN A 211 12.97 -2.32 -19.41
C GLN A 211 12.30 -1.15 -20.14
N GLY A 212 11.17 -0.66 -19.62
CA GLY A 212 10.47 0.51 -20.12
C GLY A 212 11.03 1.85 -19.66
N GLY A 213 11.98 1.86 -18.72
CA GLY A 213 12.54 3.10 -18.15
C GLY A 213 11.73 3.72 -17.02
N TYR A 214 10.57 3.14 -16.67
CA TYR A 214 9.66 3.71 -15.66
C TYR A 214 10.24 3.62 -14.25
N LEU A 215 10.90 2.51 -13.94
CA LEU A 215 11.50 2.33 -12.62
C LEU A 215 12.60 3.37 -12.37
N GLN A 216 13.41 3.68 -13.38
CA GLN A 216 14.45 4.70 -13.31
C GLN A 216 13.86 6.11 -13.15
N GLU A 217 12.74 6.40 -13.82
CA GLU A 217 12.01 7.65 -13.61
C GLU A 217 11.49 7.77 -12.17
N TRP A 218 10.89 6.70 -11.64
CA TRP A 218 10.39 6.68 -10.26
C TRP A 218 11.53 6.79 -9.25
N GLU A 219 12.64 6.09 -9.48
CA GLU A 219 13.86 6.19 -8.68
C GLU A 219 14.41 7.63 -8.65
N ALA A 220 14.45 8.31 -9.80
CA ALA A 220 14.85 9.71 -9.87
C ALA A 220 13.89 10.62 -9.09
N LYS A 221 12.57 10.36 -9.13
CA LYS A 221 11.57 11.05 -8.29
C LYS A 221 11.81 10.81 -6.80
N MET A 222 12.13 9.57 -6.40
CA MET A 222 12.46 9.27 -4.99
C MET A 222 13.70 10.02 -4.50
N GLU A 223 14.74 10.10 -5.34
CA GLU A 223 15.99 10.81 -4.99
C GLU A 223 15.75 12.30 -4.73
N GLN A 224 14.75 12.90 -5.37
CA GLN A 224 14.40 14.31 -5.13
C GLN A 224 13.93 14.56 -3.69
N PHE A 225 13.37 13.56 -3.00
CA PHE A 225 12.95 13.71 -1.61
C PHE A 225 14.12 13.86 -0.64
N ASP A 226 15.31 13.38 -1.00
CA ASP A 226 16.53 13.59 -0.21
C ASP A 226 17.06 15.03 -0.33
N ARG A 227 16.40 15.87 -1.14
CA ARG A 227 16.70 17.29 -1.33
C ARG A 227 15.52 18.14 -0.83
N ALA A 228 15.83 19.25 -0.16
CA ALA A 228 14.81 20.12 0.45
C ALA A 228 13.75 20.63 -0.56
N GLU A 229 14.15 20.89 -1.81
CA GLU A 229 13.24 21.41 -2.84
C GLU A 229 12.23 20.35 -3.31
N GLY A 230 12.65 19.09 -3.50
CA GLY A 230 11.73 18.01 -3.89
C GLY A 230 10.66 17.76 -2.84
N LEU A 231 11.06 17.79 -1.57
CA LEU A 231 10.13 17.70 -0.44
C LEU A 231 9.10 18.85 -0.44
N LYS A 232 9.57 20.07 -0.68
CA LYS A 232 8.73 21.27 -0.72
C LYS A 232 7.73 21.21 -1.87
N GLN A 233 8.16 20.76 -3.05
CA GLN A 233 7.28 20.59 -4.22
C GLN A 233 6.17 19.57 -3.93
N PHE A 234 6.52 18.42 -3.37
CA PHE A 234 5.55 17.38 -3.01
C PHE A 234 4.54 17.86 -1.98
N MET A 235 4.97 18.65 -0.99
CA MET A 235 4.05 19.23 -0.01
C MET A 235 3.10 20.27 -0.61
N LYS A 236 3.56 21.09 -1.56
CA LYS A 236 2.66 21.97 -2.31
C LYS A 236 1.61 21.19 -3.09
N MET A 237 1.95 19.99 -3.56
CA MET A 237 0.99 19.14 -4.25
C MET A 237 -0.12 18.65 -3.33
N LYS A 238 0.23 18.33 -2.07
CA LYS A 238 -0.70 17.81 -1.07
C LYS A 238 -1.96 18.68 -0.93
N GLU A 239 -1.81 20.00 -0.85
CA GLU A 239 -2.94 20.92 -0.56
C GLU A 239 -4.09 20.79 -1.55
N TRP A 240 -3.79 20.71 -2.85
CA TRP A 240 -4.81 20.59 -3.88
C TRP A 240 -5.19 19.13 -4.17
N THR A 241 -4.26 18.17 -4.01
CA THR A 241 -4.60 16.74 -4.13
C THR A 241 -5.52 16.27 -3.02
N ASP A 242 -5.43 16.86 -1.81
CA ASP A 242 -6.35 16.53 -0.71
C ASP A 242 -7.80 16.86 -1.09
N GLN A 243 -8.04 17.98 -1.76
CA GLN A 243 -9.36 18.37 -2.25
C GLN A 243 -9.84 17.43 -3.35
N MET A 244 -8.97 17.08 -4.29
CA MET A 244 -9.28 16.15 -5.39
C MET A 244 -9.55 14.73 -4.90
N ALA A 245 -8.81 14.26 -3.91
CA ALA A 245 -9.05 12.96 -3.29
C ALA A 245 -10.49 12.91 -2.75
N MET A 246 -10.91 13.91 -1.98
CA MET A 246 -12.25 13.90 -1.39
C MET A 246 -13.40 13.92 -2.42
N THR A 247 -13.16 14.39 -3.65
CA THR A 247 -14.14 14.42 -4.74
C THR A 247 -14.02 13.24 -5.71
N ALA A 248 -12.87 12.57 -5.75
CA ALA A 248 -12.69 11.34 -6.50
C ALA A 248 -13.58 10.25 -5.89
N HIS A 249 -14.77 10.07 -6.47
CA HIS A 249 -15.71 9.02 -6.08
C HIS A 249 -15.00 7.66 -5.99
N ARG A 250 -15.41 6.82 -5.03
CA ARG A 250 -14.93 5.42 -4.85
C ARG A 250 -15.24 4.49 -6.04
N SER A 251 -15.73 5.02 -7.16
CA SER A 251 -15.90 4.29 -8.40
C SER A 251 -14.55 4.01 -9.04
N LEU A 252 -14.43 2.86 -9.69
CA LEU A 252 -13.30 2.50 -10.51
C LEU A 252 -12.95 3.60 -11.52
N PRO A 253 -11.65 3.88 -11.77
CA PRO A 253 -11.28 4.86 -12.77
C PRO A 253 -11.75 4.39 -14.16
N PRO A 254 -12.24 5.31 -15.01
CA PRO A 254 -12.66 4.99 -16.37
C PRO A 254 -11.47 4.67 -17.29
N VAL A 255 -10.25 4.96 -16.83
CA VAL A 255 -9.00 4.72 -17.56
C VAL A 255 -8.16 3.73 -16.77
N ALA A 256 -7.69 2.69 -17.45
CA ALA A 256 -6.59 1.83 -17.01
C ALA A 256 -5.45 1.97 -18.02
N TYR A 257 -4.30 1.35 -17.73
CA TYR A 257 -3.17 1.33 -18.65
C TYR A 257 -2.79 -0.10 -18.97
N GLN A 258 -2.38 -0.32 -20.21
CA GLN A 258 -1.93 -1.62 -20.70
C GLN A 258 -0.57 -1.50 -21.36
N PHE A 259 0.23 -2.56 -21.24
CA PHE A 259 1.52 -2.63 -21.92
C PHE A 259 1.34 -3.09 -23.38
N ASP A 260 1.93 -2.33 -24.30
CA ASP A 260 2.27 -2.76 -25.65
C ASP A 260 3.80 -2.71 -25.79
N GLY A 261 4.42 -3.88 -25.88
CA GLY A 261 5.86 -4.05 -25.65
C GLY A 261 6.24 -3.59 -24.23
N ASN A 262 7.10 -2.57 -24.16
CA ASN A 262 7.54 -1.92 -22.91
C ASN A 262 6.93 -0.52 -22.74
N ARG A 263 5.88 -0.19 -23.50
CA ARG A 263 5.21 1.11 -23.46
C ARG A 263 3.84 0.99 -22.82
N LEU A 264 3.49 1.94 -21.96
CA LEU A 264 2.18 2.04 -21.34
C LEU A 264 1.25 2.90 -22.20
N PHE A 265 0.06 2.38 -22.46
CA PHE A 265 -0.98 3.08 -23.20
C PHE A 265 -2.28 3.13 -22.39
N PRO A 266 -2.98 4.28 -22.36
CA PRO A 266 -4.26 4.39 -21.70
C PRO A 266 -5.32 3.60 -22.48
N ILE A 267 -6.16 2.87 -21.76
CA ILE A 267 -7.33 2.17 -22.27
C ILE A 267 -8.58 2.63 -21.52
N HIS A 268 -9.67 2.83 -22.25
CA HIS A 268 -10.96 3.12 -21.64
C HIS A 268 -11.65 1.82 -21.23
N ARG A 269 -12.09 1.76 -19.98
CA ARG A 269 -12.89 0.64 -19.49
C ARG A 269 -14.33 0.81 -19.96
N CYS A 270 -14.81 -0.11 -20.79
CA CYS A 270 -16.25 -0.26 -21.02
C CYS A 270 -16.89 -0.79 -19.74
N LYS A 271 -17.96 -0.14 -19.28
CA LYS A 271 -18.78 -0.61 -18.16
C LYS A 271 -19.58 -1.83 -18.54
#